data_AF-A0A966ISM0-F1
#
_entry.id   AF-A0A966ISM0-F1
#
_cell.length_a   1.000
_cell.length_b   1.000
_cell.length_c   1.000
_cell.angle_alpha   90.00
_cell.angle_beta   90.00
_cell.angle_gamma   90.00
#
_symmetry.space_group_name_H-M   'P 1'
#
loop_
_entity.id
_entity.type
_entity.pdbx_description
1 polymer ?
#
loop_
_entity_poly.entity_id
_entity_poly.type
_entity_poly.pdbx_seq_one_letter_code
_entity_poly.pdbx_strand_id
1 'polypeptide(L)'
;MNLYEEYLNEIKTREKQGLSAKPIDDGDLAAEIIAHVKDANNKHHDQCVEFLIFNVLPGTTKAADKKADFLKQVIDGDCRVDKITSDRAFELLSHMKGGPSIKVLIDLALGAQKDNAIKAAEVLKTQVFLYEADTDRLIQAYKDNNPIAEDILVSYSKAEFFTKLPEVENEIKIVTYVAGEGDISTDLLSPGNQAHSRADRELHGKCFISERAQKEIEDLKLKHPDRRIMLVAEKGTMGVGSSRMSGINNVALWTGKQSSPYVPFVNSAPIVAGTNGVSPIFLTTVGVTGGIGVDLKNWVKKVDQNGKPILNNDDTPILEQKYSVDTGTLLKIDVKKKKLLSDSGDEELVDLASSFTAQKIEFMKAGGSYSIVFGKKLQSLACEALGLELKSAYAQAKEISHPNQGMTAVEKIFNANAQGVTNDKTLHAGSDVRVKVNIVGSQDTTGL
;
A
#
# COMPACT_ATOMS: atom_id res chain seq x y z
N MET A 1 10.24 3.67 -36.28
CA MET A 1 8.77 3.85 -36.18
C MET A 1 8.52 4.83 -35.05
N ASN A 2 7.44 5.60 -35.12
CA ASN A 2 7.06 6.58 -34.10
C ASN A 2 6.45 5.82 -32.90
N LEU A 3 7.09 5.86 -31.72
CA LEU A 3 6.65 5.09 -30.55
C LEU A 3 5.24 5.50 -30.11
N TYR A 4 4.90 6.79 -30.26
CA TYR A 4 3.56 7.28 -29.98
C TYR A 4 2.50 6.66 -30.90
N GLU A 5 2.79 6.47 -32.20
CA GLU A 5 1.86 5.80 -33.12
C GLU A 5 1.67 4.32 -32.78
N GLU A 6 2.75 3.63 -32.40
CA GLU A 6 2.69 2.26 -31.89
C GLU A 6 1.82 2.17 -30.63
N TYR A 7 1.98 3.13 -29.71
CA TYR A 7 1.18 3.22 -28.50
C TYR A 7 -0.31 3.45 -28.80
N LEU A 8 -0.65 4.34 -29.75
CA LEU A 8 -2.05 4.50 -30.19
C LEU A 8 -2.64 3.23 -30.80
N ASN A 9 -1.83 2.43 -31.52
CA ASN A 9 -2.26 1.15 -32.05
C ASN A 9 -2.42 0.08 -30.95
N GLU A 10 -1.57 0.11 -29.92
CA GLU A 10 -1.72 -0.73 -28.72
C GLU A 10 -3.03 -0.39 -28.01
N ILE A 11 -3.34 0.89 -27.80
CA ILE A 11 -4.61 1.33 -27.19
C ILE A 11 -5.81 0.75 -27.93
N LYS A 12 -5.87 0.89 -29.26
CA LYS A 12 -6.96 0.31 -30.08
C LYS A 12 -7.04 -1.21 -29.96
N THR A 13 -5.91 -1.88 -29.73
CA THR A 13 -5.87 -3.34 -29.55
C THR A 13 -6.37 -3.74 -28.16
N ARG A 14 -6.04 -2.95 -27.14
CA ARG A 14 -6.48 -3.12 -25.75
C ARG A 14 -7.97 -2.83 -25.57
N GLU A 15 -8.49 -1.81 -26.25
CA GLU A 15 -9.92 -1.46 -26.24
C GLU A 15 -10.80 -2.63 -26.71
N LYS A 16 -10.35 -3.43 -27.70
CA LYS A 16 -11.07 -4.64 -28.15
C LYS A 16 -11.19 -5.71 -27.06
N GLN A 17 -10.33 -5.65 -26.06
CA GLN A 17 -10.38 -6.52 -24.89
C GLN A 17 -11.12 -5.85 -23.73
N GLY A 18 -11.55 -4.59 -23.84
CA GLY A 18 -12.10 -3.83 -22.71
C GLY A 18 -11.02 -3.43 -21.69
N LEU A 19 -9.80 -3.15 -22.16
CA LEU A 19 -8.70 -2.62 -21.35
C LEU A 19 -8.45 -1.16 -21.70
N SER A 20 -8.01 -0.38 -20.71
CA SER A 20 -7.55 0.99 -20.87
C SER A 20 -6.18 1.06 -21.54
N ALA A 21 -5.70 2.26 -21.83
CA ALA A 21 -4.32 2.47 -22.28
C ALA A 21 -3.33 1.92 -21.24
N LYS A 22 -2.35 1.12 -21.69
CA LYS A 22 -1.35 0.55 -20.80
C LYS A 22 -0.57 1.68 -20.11
N PRO A 23 -0.35 1.62 -18.79
CA PRO A 23 0.45 2.62 -18.10
C PRO A 23 1.87 2.73 -18.68
N ILE A 24 2.38 3.95 -18.78
CA ILE A 24 3.64 4.26 -19.45
C ILE A 24 4.79 4.20 -18.44
N ASP A 25 5.68 3.23 -18.60
CA ASP A 25 6.95 3.07 -17.87
C ASP A 25 8.19 3.34 -18.74
N ASP A 26 8.05 3.25 -20.06
CA ASP A 26 9.13 3.48 -21.02
C ASP A 26 9.51 4.97 -21.15
N GLY A 27 10.81 5.24 -21.10
CA GLY A 27 11.35 6.60 -21.11
C GLY A 27 11.36 7.24 -22.50
N ASP A 28 11.47 6.46 -23.57
CA ASP A 28 11.55 7.00 -24.93
C ASP A 28 10.14 7.39 -25.40
N LEU A 29 9.14 6.55 -25.13
CA LEU A 29 7.73 6.89 -25.35
C LEU A 29 7.32 8.13 -24.52
N ALA A 30 7.72 8.20 -23.25
CA ALA A 30 7.44 9.36 -22.42
C ALA A 30 8.09 10.65 -22.98
N ALA A 31 9.29 10.55 -23.54
CA ALA A 31 9.96 11.69 -24.18
C ALA A 31 9.23 12.17 -25.43
N GLU A 32 8.74 11.27 -26.29
CA GLU A 32 7.92 11.62 -27.46
C GLU A 32 6.59 12.29 -27.04
N ILE A 33 5.91 11.75 -26.03
CA ILE A 33 4.70 12.34 -25.46
C ILE A 33 4.98 13.76 -24.96
N ILE A 34 6.07 13.96 -24.21
CA ILE A 34 6.45 15.29 -23.72
C ILE A 34 6.77 16.25 -24.88
N ALA A 35 7.36 15.78 -25.97
CA ALA A 35 7.60 16.61 -27.15
C ALA A 35 6.28 17.11 -27.76
N HIS A 36 5.26 16.25 -27.86
CA HIS A 36 3.92 16.64 -28.30
C HIS A 36 3.22 17.57 -27.29
N VAL A 37 3.43 17.37 -25.98
CA VAL A 37 2.92 18.27 -24.93
C VAL A 37 3.52 19.68 -25.06
N LYS A 38 4.79 19.80 -25.42
CA LYS A 38 5.46 21.10 -25.58
C LYS A 38 5.01 21.88 -26.81
N ASP A 39 4.52 21.21 -27.84
CA ASP A 39 3.99 21.84 -29.04
C ASP A 39 2.47 22.02 -28.93
N ALA A 40 2.04 23.22 -28.55
CA ALA A 40 0.62 23.57 -28.41
C ALA A 40 -0.18 23.47 -29.72
N ASN A 41 0.47 23.48 -30.89
CA ASN A 41 -0.18 23.33 -32.19
C ASN A 41 -0.25 21.85 -32.64
N ASN A 42 0.33 20.93 -31.88
CA ASN A 42 0.30 19.52 -32.21
C ASN A 42 -1.14 18.98 -32.08
N LYS A 43 -1.62 18.28 -33.12
CA LYS A 43 -2.96 17.65 -33.13
C LYS A 43 -3.18 16.64 -31.98
N HIS A 44 -2.10 16.13 -31.38
CA HIS A 44 -2.12 15.20 -30.26
C HIS A 44 -1.84 15.85 -28.90
N HIS A 45 -1.65 17.18 -28.85
CA HIS A 45 -1.28 17.92 -27.64
C HIS A 45 -2.16 17.55 -26.44
N ASP A 46 -3.48 17.75 -26.57
CA ASP A 46 -4.41 17.50 -25.47
C ASP A 46 -4.37 16.05 -24.97
N GLN A 47 -4.34 15.08 -25.89
CA GLN A 47 -4.29 13.66 -25.54
C GLN A 47 -2.97 13.30 -24.84
N CYS A 48 -1.85 13.86 -25.30
CA CYS A 48 -0.54 13.65 -24.68
C CYS A 48 -0.47 14.30 -23.29
N VAL A 49 -1.14 15.45 -23.08
CA VAL A 49 -1.28 16.05 -21.75
C VAL A 49 -2.04 15.11 -20.82
N GLU A 50 -3.16 14.53 -21.26
CA GLU A 50 -3.92 13.55 -20.45
C GLU A 50 -3.07 12.32 -20.11
N PHE A 51 -2.33 11.75 -21.08
CA PHE A 51 -1.43 10.63 -20.82
C PHE A 51 -0.32 10.98 -19.82
N LEU A 52 0.28 12.16 -19.95
CA LEU A 52 1.31 12.61 -19.04
C LEU A 52 0.77 12.77 -17.61
N ILE A 53 -0.44 13.32 -17.45
CA ILE A 53 -1.06 13.53 -16.14
C ILE A 53 -1.47 12.20 -15.50
N PHE A 54 -2.21 11.36 -16.23
CA PHE A 54 -2.96 10.23 -15.66
C PHE A 54 -2.38 8.85 -15.97
N ASN A 55 -1.48 8.71 -16.95
CA ASN A 55 -1.07 7.39 -17.44
C ASN A 55 0.43 7.10 -17.36
N VAL A 56 1.27 8.07 -17.00
CA VAL A 56 2.69 7.82 -16.72
C VAL A 56 2.87 7.30 -15.30
N LEU A 57 3.51 6.13 -15.18
CA LEU A 57 3.74 5.47 -13.90
C LEU A 57 4.70 6.28 -13.00
N PRO A 58 4.43 6.35 -11.69
CA PRO A 58 5.27 7.01 -10.71
C PRO A 58 6.46 6.11 -10.29
N GLY A 59 7.20 6.52 -9.25
CA GLY A 59 8.30 5.74 -8.68
C GLY A 59 9.57 5.87 -9.52
N THR A 60 10.27 4.75 -9.73
CA THR A 60 11.62 4.72 -10.33
C THR A 60 11.64 4.26 -11.79
N THR A 61 10.54 4.43 -12.53
CA THR A 61 10.50 4.08 -13.96
C THR A 61 11.23 5.14 -14.79
N LYS A 62 11.68 4.75 -16.00
CA LYS A 62 12.30 5.71 -16.92
C LYS A 62 11.31 6.79 -17.37
N ALA A 63 10.03 6.46 -17.50
CA ALA A 63 8.98 7.44 -17.76
C ALA A 63 8.80 8.43 -16.61
N ALA A 64 8.92 7.98 -15.35
CA ALA A 64 8.89 8.86 -14.18
C ALA A 64 10.05 9.86 -14.19
N ASP A 65 11.25 9.45 -14.61
CA ASP A 65 12.39 10.37 -14.77
C ASP A 65 12.03 11.51 -15.75
N LYS A 66 11.52 11.16 -16.94
CA LYS A 66 11.13 12.14 -17.96
C LYS A 66 10.02 13.07 -17.47
N LYS A 67 9.00 12.51 -16.81
CA LYS A 67 7.88 13.29 -16.25
C LYS A 67 8.36 14.26 -15.18
N ALA A 68 9.18 13.81 -14.23
CA ALA A 68 9.70 14.68 -13.17
C ALA A 68 10.53 15.84 -13.74
N ASP A 69 11.43 15.57 -14.68
CA ASP A 69 12.25 16.59 -15.34
C ASP A 69 11.41 17.60 -16.13
N PHE A 70 10.34 17.14 -16.79
CA PHE A 70 9.39 18.02 -17.47
C PHE A 70 8.60 18.89 -16.47
N LEU A 71 8.11 18.32 -15.37
CA LEU A 71 7.38 19.08 -14.34
C LEU A 71 8.28 20.15 -13.71
N LYS A 72 9.59 19.85 -13.54
CA LYS A 72 10.57 20.85 -13.12
C LYS A 72 10.65 22.04 -14.09
N GLN A 73 10.74 21.78 -15.40
CA GLN A 73 10.76 22.84 -16.41
C GLN A 73 9.51 23.71 -16.38
N VAL A 74 8.35 23.13 -16.09
CA VAL A 74 7.10 23.89 -15.91
C VAL A 74 7.17 24.78 -14.66
N ILE A 75 7.74 24.28 -13.56
CA ILE A 75 7.90 25.02 -12.31
C ILE A 75 8.90 26.17 -12.45
N ASP A 76 10.02 25.94 -13.14
CA ASP A 76 11.08 26.93 -13.39
C ASP A 76 10.66 27.99 -14.44
N GLY A 77 9.59 27.72 -15.21
CA GLY A 77 9.04 28.62 -16.22
C GLY A 77 9.63 28.44 -17.62
N ASP A 78 10.47 27.41 -17.83
CA ASP A 78 11.09 27.06 -19.11
C ASP A 78 10.08 26.49 -20.11
N CYS A 79 8.96 25.97 -19.63
CA CYS A 79 7.89 25.42 -20.46
C CYS A 79 6.51 25.81 -19.91
N ARG A 80 5.60 26.20 -20.80
CA ARG A 80 4.21 26.52 -20.45
C ARG A 80 3.24 25.55 -21.13
N VAL A 81 2.38 24.94 -20.33
CA VAL A 81 1.28 24.10 -20.77
C VAL A 81 0.03 24.50 -19.99
N ASP A 82 -1.02 24.94 -20.68
CA ASP A 82 -2.17 25.59 -20.03
C ASP A 82 -2.85 24.70 -18.97
N LYS A 83 -2.86 23.37 -19.18
CA LYS A 83 -3.42 22.38 -18.24
C LYS A 83 -2.48 21.99 -17.09
N ILE A 84 -1.21 22.38 -17.13
CA ILE A 84 -0.21 22.04 -16.11
C ILE A 84 0.42 23.35 -15.62
N THR A 85 -0.23 24.00 -14.65
CA THR A 85 0.32 25.15 -13.96
C THR A 85 1.47 24.73 -13.03
N SER A 86 2.27 25.69 -12.55
CA SER A 86 3.33 25.41 -11.56
C SER A 86 2.77 24.72 -10.30
N ASP A 87 1.63 25.18 -9.78
CA ASP A 87 0.97 24.54 -8.63
C ASP A 87 0.53 23.10 -8.95
N ARG A 88 -0.02 22.87 -10.14
CA ARG A 88 -0.39 21.53 -10.59
C ARG A 88 0.84 20.64 -10.79
N ALA A 89 1.96 21.19 -11.21
CA ALA A 89 3.21 20.44 -11.34
C ALA A 89 3.76 19.98 -9.98
N PHE A 90 3.70 20.84 -8.95
CA PHE A 90 4.01 20.44 -7.57
C PHE A 90 3.06 19.35 -7.05
N GLU A 91 1.77 19.48 -7.32
CA GLU A 91 0.78 18.44 -7.00
C GLU A 91 1.15 17.12 -7.68
N LEU A 92 1.42 17.10 -8.98
CA LEU A 92 1.80 15.89 -9.71
C LEU A 92 3.09 15.26 -9.14
N LEU A 93 4.12 16.06 -8.84
CA LEU A 93 5.34 15.57 -8.18
C LEU A 93 5.04 14.90 -6.83
N SER A 94 4.11 15.45 -6.04
CA SER A 94 3.73 14.89 -4.73
C SER A 94 3.08 13.49 -4.83
N HIS A 95 2.45 13.19 -5.98
CA HIS A 95 1.80 11.92 -6.28
C HIS A 95 2.72 10.90 -6.96
N MET A 96 3.96 11.29 -7.32
CA MET A 96 4.96 10.38 -7.88
C MET A 96 5.70 9.54 -6.83
N LYS A 97 5.54 9.87 -5.53
CA LYS A 97 5.84 9.02 -4.37
C LYS A 97 7.22 8.34 -4.39
N GLY A 98 8.29 9.09 -4.70
CA GLY A 98 9.67 8.59 -4.60
C GLY A 98 10.51 8.79 -5.86
N GLY A 99 11.78 8.39 -5.79
CA GLY A 99 12.70 8.34 -6.93
C GLY A 99 12.92 9.72 -7.59
N PRO A 100 12.86 9.85 -8.93
CA PRO A 100 13.10 11.11 -9.63
C PRO A 100 12.30 12.31 -9.12
N SER A 101 11.07 12.11 -8.64
CA SER A 101 10.27 13.20 -8.06
C SER A 101 10.92 13.81 -6.82
N ILE A 102 11.52 13.00 -5.95
CA ILE A 102 12.24 13.47 -4.76
C ILE A 102 13.49 14.23 -5.15
N LYS A 103 14.25 13.72 -6.12
CA LYS A 103 15.42 14.43 -6.66
C LYS A 103 15.04 15.82 -7.16
N VAL A 104 13.98 15.93 -7.95
CA VAL A 104 13.49 17.23 -8.48
C VAL A 104 13.01 18.13 -7.35
N LEU A 105 12.26 17.61 -6.39
CA LEU A 105 11.80 18.41 -5.26
C LEU A 105 12.97 18.94 -4.41
N ILE A 106 14.01 18.15 -4.19
CA ILE A 106 15.23 18.61 -3.49
C ILE A 106 15.98 19.65 -4.33
N ASP A 107 16.09 19.46 -5.65
CA ASP A 107 16.69 20.47 -6.54
C ASP A 107 15.97 21.82 -6.42
N LEU A 108 14.63 21.81 -6.39
CA LEU A 108 13.81 23.01 -6.26
C LEU A 108 13.91 23.61 -4.86
N ALA A 109 13.84 22.79 -3.80
CA ALA A 109 13.93 23.22 -2.40
C ALA A 109 15.28 23.87 -2.06
N LEU A 110 16.37 23.39 -2.68
CA LEU A 110 17.71 23.93 -2.51
C LEU A 110 18.09 24.95 -3.60
N GLY A 111 17.16 25.28 -4.49
CA GLY A 111 17.35 26.21 -5.59
C GLY A 111 17.32 27.69 -5.18
N ALA A 112 17.62 28.57 -6.14
CA ALA A 112 17.69 30.01 -5.90
C ALA A 112 16.32 30.72 -5.85
N GLN A 113 15.30 30.16 -6.49
CA GLN A 113 13.96 30.75 -6.55
C GLN A 113 13.18 30.46 -5.27
N LYS A 114 13.04 31.47 -4.40
CA LYS A 114 12.48 31.33 -3.05
C LYS A 114 11.07 30.73 -3.01
N ASP A 115 10.17 31.19 -3.88
CA ASP A 115 8.78 30.71 -3.86
C ASP A 115 8.69 29.22 -4.26
N ASN A 116 9.46 28.81 -5.27
CA ASN A 116 9.58 27.42 -5.69
C ASN A 116 10.24 26.56 -4.59
N ALA A 117 11.26 27.10 -3.92
CA ALA A 117 11.93 26.42 -2.82
C ALA A 117 10.98 26.12 -1.65
N ILE A 118 10.16 27.11 -1.25
CA ILE A 118 9.16 26.94 -0.18
C ILE A 118 8.10 25.92 -0.58
N LYS A 119 7.54 26.01 -1.79
CA LYS A 119 6.54 25.04 -2.28
C LYS A 119 7.10 23.62 -2.36
N ALA A 120 8.33 23.47 -2.85
CA ALA A 120 9.01 22.19 -2.91
C ALA A 120 9.25 21.60 -1.52
N ALA A 121 9.63 22.43 -0.55
CA ALA A 121 9.80 22.04 0.84
C ALA A 121 8.48 21.55 1.46
N GLU A 122 7.37 22.28 1.26
CA GLU A 122 6.04 21.85 1.73
C GLU A 122 5.64 20.49 1.14
N VAL A 123 5.92 20.26 -0.16
CA VAL A 123 5.69 18.93 -0.75
C VAL A 123 6.62 17.89 -0.12
N LEU A 124 7.93 18.15 0.02
CA LEU A 124 8.89 17.22 0.63
C LEU A 124 8.49 16.80 2.04
N LYS A 125 8.00 17.73 2.87
CA LYS A 125 7.51 17.45 4.23
C LYS A 125 6.38 16.41 4.29
N THR A 126 5.74 16.09 3.17
CA THR A 126 4.72 15.03 3.05
C THR A 126 5.24 13.70 2.48
N GLN A 127 6.51 13.65 2.06
CA GLN A 127 7.12 12.50 1.42
C GLN A 127 7.94 11.67 2.41
N VAL A 128 8.03 10.36 2.15
CA VAL A 128 8.74 9.41 3.02
C VAL A 128 9.78 8.56 2.29
N PHE A 129 9.64 8.38 0.97
CA PHE A 129 10.52 7.52 0.18
C PHE A 129 11.80 8.25 -0.28
N LEU A 130 12.56 8.74 0.70
CA LEU A 130 13.87 9.33 0.49
C LEU A 130 14.95 8.26 0.68
N TYR A 131 15.85 8.13 -0.28
CA TYR A 131 17.01 7.24 -0.19
C TYR A 131 18.22 7.99 0.38
N GLU A 132 19.31 7.26 0.63
CA GLU A 132 20.53 7.80 1.25
C GLU A 132 21.05 9.02 0.51
N ALA A 133 21.15 8.95 -0.83
CA ALA A 133 21.56 10.09 -1.64
C ALA A 133 20.65 11.33 -1.49
N ASP A 134 19.34 11.14 -1.26
CA ASP A 134 18.39 12.24 -1.04
C ASP A 134 18.58 12.84 0.35
N THR A 135 18.67 12.00 1.38
CA THR A 135 18.84 12.43 2.77
C THR A 135 20.20 13.09 2.99
N ASP A 136 21.25 12.61 2.35
CA ASP A 136 22.61 13.17 2.45
C ASP A 136 22.66 14.59 1.89
N ARG A 137 21.95 14.85 0.78
CA ARG A 137 21.83 16.20 0.21
C ARG A 137 21.14 17.16 1.17
N LEU A 138 20.07 16.73 1.83
CA LEU A 138 19.37 17.56 2.82
C LEU A 138 20.24 17.82 4.06
N ILE A 139 20.93 16.80 4.57
CA ILE A 139 21.85 16.95 5.70
C ILE A 139 23.01 17.88 5.34
N GLN A 140 23.59 17.72 4.15
CA GLN A 140 24.68 18.58 3.70
C GLN A 140 24.22 20.03 3.56
N ALA A 141 23.07 20.27 2.93
CA ALA A 141 22.50 21.60 2.83
C ALA A 141 22.21 22.24 4.20
N TYR A 142 21.73 21.45 5.16
CA TYR A 142 21.57 21.91 6.54
C TYR A 142 22.90 22.29 7.20
N LYS A 143 23.96 21.46 7.04
CA LYS A 143 25.32 21.77 7.52
C LYS A 143 25.88 23.04 6.88
N ASP A 144 25.48 23.34 5.65
CA ASP A 144 25.80 24.57 4.92
C ASP A 144 24.90 25.77 5.31
N ASN A 145 24.11 25.65 6.39
CA ASN A 145 23.20 26.65 6.93
C ASN A 145 22.04 27.04 5.99
N ASN A 146 21.54 26.10 5.19
CA ASN A 146 20.34 26.31 4.38
C ASN A 146 19.07 26.24 5.26
N PRO A 147 18.29 27.34 5.39
CA PRO A 147 17.13 27.39 6.27
C PRO A 147 15.96 26.51 5.78
N ILE A 148 15.86 26.26 4.47
CA ILE A 148 14.84 25.35 3.91
C ILE A 148 15.16 23.91 4.27
N ALA A 149 16.44 23.53 4.20
CA ALA A 149 16.88 22.19 4.60
C ALA A 149 16.65 21.97 6.12
N GLU A 150 16.96 22.98 6.94
CA GLU A 150 16.65 22.96 8.38
C GLU A 150 15.14 22.74 8.62
N ASP A 151 14.28 23.53 7.97
CA ASP A 151 12.83 23.45 8.11
C ASP A 151 12.26 22.08 7.69
N ILE A 152 12.78 21.49 6.60
CA ILE A 152 12.43 20.12 6.19
C ILE A 152 12.86 19.10 7.27
N LEU A 153 14.10 19.17 7.76
CA LEU A 153 14.59 18.27 8.80
C LEU A 153 13.81 18.42 10.11
N VAL A 154 13.44 19.65 10.49
CA VAL A 154 12.61 19.91 11.68
C VAL A 154 11.25 19.25 11.52
N SER A 155 10.61 19.36 10.36
CA SER A 155 9.34 18.68 10.06
C SER A 155 9.49 17.15 10.11
N TYR A 156 10.58 16.60 9.55
CA TYR A 156 10.87 15.17 9.58
C TYR A 156 11.17 14.66 11.00
N SER A 157 11.84 15.44 11.85
CA SER A 157 12.11 15.08 13.25
C SER A 157 10.81 14.89 14.07
N LYS A 158 9.77 15.64 13.70
CA LYS A 158 8.41 15.55 14.26
C LYS A 158 7.52 14.54 13.52
N ALA A 159 8.06 13.87 12.49
CA ALA A 159 7.36 12.98 11.58
C ALA A 159 6.04 13.57 11.05
N GLU A 160 6.03 14.83 10.62
CA GLU A 160 4.81 15.51 10.19
C GLU A 160 4.13 14.84 8.98
N PHE A 161 4.91 14.21 8.09
CA PHE A 161 4.40 13.35 7.00
C PHE A 161 3.51 12.20 7.49
N PHE A 162 3.57 11.84 8.78
CA PHE A 162 2.74 10.82 9.41
C PHE A 162 1.75 11.41 10.42
N THR A 163 2.19 12.31 11.30
CA THR A 163 1.35 12.87 12.37
C THR A 163 0.24 13.77 11.84
N LYS A 164 0.44 14.40 10.66
CA LYS A 164 -0.59 15.20 9.98
C LYS A 164 -1.51 14.37 9.08
N LEU A 165 -1.29 13.07 8.92
CA LEU A 165 -2.22 12.21 8.17
C LEU A 165 -3.55 12.09 8.94
N PRO A 166 -4.69 11.98 8.24
CA PRO A 166 -5.98 11.69 8.86
C PRO A 166 -5.91 10.43 9.71
N GLU A 167 -6.61 10.42 10.84
CA GLU A 167 -6.78 9.21 11.63
C GLU A 167 -7.61 8.16 10.88
N VAL A 168 -7.42 6.89 11.24
CA VAL A 168 -8.24 5.80 10.71
C VAL A 168 -9.71 6.03 11.08
N GLU A 169 -10.60 5.77 10.12
CA GLU A 169 -12.06 5.87 10.31
C GLU A 169 -12.52 5.07 11.54
N ASN A 170 -13.39 5.67 12.37
CA ASN A 170 -13.85 5.04 13.62
C ASN A 170 -14.76 3.84 13.37
N GLU A 171 -15.58 3.92 12.33
CA GLU A 171 -16.51 2.88 11.90
C GLU A 171 -16.28 2.60 10.41
N ILE A 172 -16.29 1.32 10.05
CA ILE A 172 -16.16 0.86 8.68
C ILE A 172 -17.42 0.07 8.33
N LYS A 173 -18.23 0.55 7.41
CA LYS A 173 -19.35 -0.23 6.89
C LYS A 173 -18.88 -1.21 5.83
N ILE A 174 -19.37 -2.43 5.92
CA ILE A 174 -18.94 -3.56 5.10
C ILE A 174 -20.14 -4.19 4.39
N VAL A 175 -19.87 -4.69 3.19
CA VAL A 175 -20.67 -5.72 2.51
C VAL A 175 -19.76 -6.90 2.17
N THR A 176 -20.18 -8.12 2.46
CA THR A 176 -19.36 -9.32 2.21
C THR A 176 -19.48 -9.79 0.77
N TYR A 177 -18.39 -10.37 0.25
CA TYR A 177 -18.40 -11.17 -0.97
C TYR A 177 -17.62 -12.46 -0.71
N VAL A 178 -18.28 -13.61 -0.79
CA VAL A 178 -17.66 -14.92 -0.56
C VAL A 178 -16.93 -15.35 -1.83
N ALA A 179 -15.60 -15.42 -1.76
CA ALA A 179 -14.76 -15.86 -2.87
C ALA A 179 -14.90 -17.37 -3.15
N GLY A 180 -15.23 -18.14 -2.11
CA GLY A 180 -15.44 -19.58 -2.16
C GLY A 180 -15.52 -20.18 -0.75
N GLU A 181 -15.96 -21.44 -0.70
CA GLU A 181 -15.94 -22.27 0.50
C GLU A 181 -14.63 -23.08 0.57
N GLY A 182 -14.02 -23.16 1.74
CA GLY A 182 -12.71 -23.75 1.98
C GLY A 182 -11.56 -22.74 1.87
N ASP A 183 -10.33 -23.26 1.87
CA ASP A 183 -9.14 -22.42 1.80
C ASP A 183 -9.02 -21.71 0.45
N ILE A 184 -8.89 -20.39 0.48
CA ILE A 184 -8.70 -19.57 -0.71
C ILE A 184 -7.21 -19.40 -0.96
N SER A 185 -6.70 -20.06 -2.00
CA SER A 185 -5.30 -19.97 -2.36
C SER A 185 -4.98 -18.66 -3.07
N THR A 186 -3.73 -18.22 -2.97
CA THR A 186 -3.23 -17.10 -3.78
C THR A 186 -3.28 -17.39 -5.29
N ASP A 187 -3.36 -18.66 -5.69
CA ASP A 187 -3.50 -19.04 -7.10
C ASP A 187 -4.91 -18.70 -7.62
N LEU A 188 -5.96 -18.85 -6.81
CA LEU A 188 -7.30 -18.39 -7.19
C LEU A 188 -7.35 -16.87 -7.41
N LEU A 189 -6.61 -16.12 -6.58
CA LEU A 189 -6.58 -14.65 -6.66
C LEU A 189 -5.66 -14.13 -7.78
N SER A 190 -4.64 -14.89 -8.13
CA SER A 190 -3.63 -14.57 -9.14
C SER A 190 -3.02 -15.87 -9.69
N PRO A 191 -3.61 -16.44 -10.77
CA PRO A 191 -3.20 -17.74 -11.28
C PRO A 191 -1.75 -17.82 -11.73
N GLY A 192 -1.09 -18.96 -11.47
CA GLY A 192 0.33 -19.15 -11.81
C GLY A 192 0.62 -19.09 -13.31
N ASN A 193 -0.27 -19.65 -14.14
CA ASN A 193 -0.18 -19.62 -15.60
C ASN A 193 -0.36 -18.20 -16.20
N GLN A 194 -0.83 -17.24 -15.41
CA GLN A 194 -1.00 -15.84 -15.80
C GLN A 194 0.14 -14.95 -15.27
N ALA A 195 1.27 -15.53 -14.86
CA ALA A 195 2.39 -14.76 -14.31
C ALA A 195 2.94 -13.69 -15.27
N HIS A 196 2.87 -13.94 -16.59
CA HIS A 196 3.34 -13.02 -17.62
C HIS A 196 2.60 -11.67 -17.65
N SER A 197 1.36 -11.59 -17.12
CA SER A 197 0.58 -10.36 -17.10
C SER A 197 0.71 -9.56 -15.81
N ARG A 198 1.42 -10.06 -14.77
CA ARG A 198 1.45 -9.45 -13.42
C ARG A 198 1.86 -7.98 -13.36
N ALA A 199 2.75 -7.55 -14.25
CA ALA A 199 3.20 -6.15 -14.33
C ALA A 199 2.09 -5.22 -14.87
N ASP A 200 1.20 -5.73 -15.72
CA ASP A 200 0.01 -5.02 -16.21
C ASP A 200 -1.17 -5.31 -15.29
N ARG A 201 -1.34 -4.46 -14.26
CA ARG A 201 -2.32 -4.69 -13.18
C ARG A 201 -3.76 -4.79 -13.69
N GLU A 202 -4.12 -4.01 -14.70
CA GLU A 202 -5.47 -4.06 -15.28
C GLU A 202 -5.70 -5.39 -16.01
N LEU A 203 -4.75 -5.78 -16.88
CA LEU A 203 -4.82 -7.05 -17.60
C LEU A 203 -4.82 -8.24 -16.63
N HIS A 204 -3.91 -8.25 -15.64
CA HIS A 204 -3.83 -9.31 -14.64
C HIS A 204 -5.06 -9.34 -13.73
N GLY A 205 -5.68 -8.19 -13.52
CA GLY A 205 -6.94 -8.03 -12.79
C GLY A 205 -8.06 -8.91 -13.35
N LYS A 206 -8.10 -9.13 -14.67
CA LYS A 206 -9.11 -10.00 -15.29
C LYS A 206 -9.03 -11.45 -14.87
N CYS A 207 -7.88 -11.90 -14.37
CA CYS A 207 -7.71 -13.26 -13.88
C CYS A 207 -8.22 -13.45 -12.45
N PHE A 208 -8.75 -12.40 -11.81
CA PHE A 208 -9.22 -12.44 -10.44
C PHE A 208 -10.50 -13.26 -10.31
N ILE A 209 -10.40 -14.45 -9.70
CA ILE A 209 -11.49 -15.40 -9.44
C ILE A 209 -12.23 -15.85 -10.72
N SER A 210 -13.14 -15.02 -11.24
CA SER A 210 -13.85 -15.22 -12.50
C SER A 210 -14.51 -13.91 -12.96
N GLU A 211 -14.84 -13.78 -14.24
CA GLU A 211 -15.59 -12.62 -14.77
C GLU A 211 -16.95 -12.43 -14.07
N ARG A 212 -17.62 -13.53 -13.72
CA ARG A 212 -18.86 -13.50 -12.94
C ARG A 212 -18.64 -12.85 -11.58
N ALA A 213 -17.60 -13.26 -10.86
CA ALA A 213 -17.27 -12.72 -9.56
C ALA A 213 -16.95 -11.22 -9.62
N GLN A 214 -16.21 -10.81 -10.66
CA GLN A 214 -15.87 -9.41 -10.91
C GLN A 214 -17.12 -8.56 -11.09
N LYS A 215 -18.08 -9.03 -11.90
CA LYS A 215 -19.37 -8.36 -12.10
C LYS A 215 -20.20 -8.28 -10.81
N GLU A 216 -20.29 -9.37 -10.06
CA GLU A 216 -21.01 -9.39 -8.78
C GLU A 216 -20.40 -8.40 -7.76
N ILE A 217 -19.07 -8.29 -7.73
CA ILE A 217 -18.34 -7.29 -6.91
C ILE A 217 -18.67 -5.86 -7.36
N GLU A 218 -18.69 -5.57 -8.66
CA GLU A 218 -19.08 -4.26 -9.18
C GLU A 218 -20.53 -3.91 -8.85
N ASP A 219 -21.45 -4.86 -9.03
CA ASP A 219 -22.87 -4.70 -8.68
C ASP A 219 -23.04 -4.41 -7.18
N LEU A 220 -22.27 -5.06 -6.32
CA LEU A 220 -22.26 -4.78 -4.87
C LEU A 220 -21.76 -3.37 -4.56
N LYS A 221 -20.70 -2.88 -5.25
CA LYS A 221 -20.23 -1.49 -5.07
C LYS A 221 -21.29 -0.47 -5.47
N LEU A 222 -21.98 -0.70 -6.60
CA LEU A 222 -23.05 0.17 -7.07
C LEU A 222 -24.24 0.18 -6.12
N LYS A 223 -24.60 -0.97 -5.56
CA LYS A 223 -25.70 -1.12 -4.60
C LYS A 223 -25.38 -0.54 -3.22
N HIS A 224 -24.10 -0.55 -2.83
CA HIS A 224 -23.64 -0.14 -1.50
C HIS A 224 -22.44 0.83 -1.59
N PRO A 225 -22.62 2.03 -2.16
CA PRO A 225 -21.50 2.98 -2.39
C PRO A 225 -20.89 3.53 -1.11
N ASP A 226 -21.60 3.47 0.02
CA ASP A 226 -21.10 3.87 1.35
C ASP A 226 -20.41 2.73 2.11
N ARG A 227 -20.21 1.56 1.48
CA ARG A 227 -19.64 0.36 2.12
C ARG A 227 -18.42 -0.14 1.39
N ARG A 228 -17.53 -0.80 2.14
CA ARG A 228 -16.37 -1.51 1.61
C ARG A 228 -16.67 -2.98 1.43
N ILE A 229 -16.09 -3.58 0.39
CA ILE A 229 -16.22 -5.02 0.17
C ILE A 229 -15.21 -5.74 1.05
N MET A 230 -15.70 -6.71 1.83
CA MET A 230 -14.86 -7.69 2.52
C MET A 230 -14.88 -9.00 1.73
N LEU A 231 -13.72 -9.39 1.20
CA LEU A 231 -13.55 -10.65 0.48
C LEU A 231 -13.39 -11.80 1.48
N VAL A 232 -14.26 -12.80 1.41
CA VAL A 232 -14.37 -13.87 2.42
C VAL A 232 -13.96 -15.23 1.86
N ALA A 233 -13.10 -15.95 2.60
CA ALA A 233 -12.89 -17.39 2.50
C ALA A 233 -13.80 -18.10 3.53
N GLU A 234 -14.95 -18.60 3.10
CA GLU A 234 -15.94 -19.16 4.01
C GLU A 234 -15.56 -20.60 4.39
N LYS A 235 -15.64 -20.96 5.67
CA LYS A 235 -15.15 -22.22 6.23
C LYS A 235 -13.68 -22.54 5.90
N GLY A 236 -12.87 -21.51 5.65
CA GLY A 236 -11.47 -21.69 5.31
C GLY A 236 -10.58 -20.52 5.69
N THR A 237 -9.33 -20.63 5.25
CA THR A 237 -8.27 -19.65 5.46
C THR A 237 -8.05 -18.85 4.19
N MET A 238 -7.92 -17.53 4.33
CA MET A 238 -7.63 -16.66 3.19
C MET A 238 -6.13 -16.61 2.87
N GLY A 239 -5.80 -16.71 1.58
CA GLY A 239 -4.46 -16.45 1.06
C GLY A 239 -3.44 -17.56 1.32
N VAL A 240 -3.86 -18.83 1.30
CA VAL A 240 -2.93 -19.95 1.45
C VAL A 240 -2.04 -20.10 0.21
N GLY A 241 -0.82 -20.62 0.40
CA GLY A 241 0.11 -20.91 -0.70
C GLY A 241 1.18 -19.84 -0.93
N SER A 242 1.34 -19.42 -2.19
CA SER A 242 2.52 -18.71 -2.70
C SER A 242 2.59 -17.24 -2.26
N SER A 243 3.81 -16.74 -2.01
CA SER A 243 4.09 -15.34 -1.68
C SER A 243 4.04 -14.41 -2.92
N ARG A 244 2.93 -14.38 -3.64
CA ARG A 244 2.76 -13.52 -4.83
C ARG A 244 2.00 -12.24 -4.48
N MET A 245 2.69 -11.09 -4.59
CA MET A 245 2.08 -9.77 -4.37
C MET A 245 0.90 -9.49 -5.31
N SER A 246 0.92 -10.07 -6.50
CA SER A 246 -0.18 -9.98 -7.48
C SER A 246 -1.53 -10.46 -6.94
N GLY A 247 -1.54 -11.41 -5.98
CA GLY A 247 -2.77 -11.87 -5.33
C GLY A 247 -3.45 -10.74 -4.55
N ILE A 248 -2.73 -10.05 -3.67
CA ILE A 248 -3.30 -8.92 -2.93
C ILE A 248 -3.55 -7.71 -3.83
N ASN A 249 -2.72 -7.50 -4.86
CA ASN A 249 -2.93 -6.42 -5.82
C ASN A 249 -4.26 -6.58 -6.58
N ASN A 250 -4.61 -7.81 -6.99
CA ASN A 250 -5.91 -8.07 -7.60
C ASN A 250 -7.06 -7.84 -6.61
N VAL A 251 -6.93 -8.32 -5.37
CA VAL A 251 -7.94 -8.03 -4.33
C VAL A 251 -8.11 -6.52 -4.13
N ALA A 252 -7.01 -5.76 -4.02
CA ALA A 252 -7.05 -4.31 -3.86
C ALA A 252 -7.65 -3.62 -5.09
N LEU A 253 -7.28 -4.04 -6.31
CA LEU A 253 -7.85 -3.52 -7.56
C LEU A 253 -9.38 -3.66 -7.56
N TRP A 254 -9.88 -4.84 -7.21
CA TRP A 254 -11.31 -5.14 -7.26
C TRP A 254 -12.12 -4.69 -6.04
N THR A 255 -11.53 -4.55 -4.85
CA THR A 255 -12.29 -4.29 -3.61
C THR A 255 -11.80 -3.06 -2.82
N GLY A 256 -10.60 -2.58 -3.10
CA GLY A 256 -9.95 -1.49 -2.39
C GLY A 256 -10.34 -0.09 -2.88
N LYS A 257 -9.64 0.92 -2.35
CA LYS A 257 -9.77 2.33 -2.70
C LYS A 257 -8.66 2.76 -3.66
N GLN A 258 -8.97 3.63 -4.61
CA GLN A 258 -7.95 4.20 -5.49
C GLN A 258 -6.96 5.03 -4.66
N SER A 259 -5.66 4.74 -4.80
CA SER A 259 -4.63 5.38 -3.95
C SER A 259 -4.30 6.81 -4.40
N SER A 260 -4.46 7.08 -5.69
CA SER A 260 -4.19 8.38 -6.30
C SER A 260 -4.98 8.51 -7.61
N PRO A 261 -5.58 9.67 -7.90
CA PRO A 261 -6.21 9.91 -9.20
C PRO A 261 -5.20 9.90 -10.36
N TYR A 262 -3.90 10.10 -10.08
CA TYR A 262 -2.82 10.17 -11.08
C TYR A 262 -2.03 8.88 -11.26
N VAL A 263 -2.38 7.82 -10.51
CA VAL A 263 -1.67 6.55 -10.57
C VAL A 263 -2.66 5.46 -10.99
N PRO A 264 -2.60 5.00 -12.24
CA PRO A 264 -3.60 4.07 -12.78
C PRO A 264 -3.43 2.67 -12.17
N PHE A 265 -4.55 1.99 -11.89
CA PHE A 265 -4.62 0.59 -11.45
C PHE A 265 -3.85 0.26 -10.16
N VAL A 266 -3.63 1.26 -9.30
CA VAL A 266 -3.02 1.09 -7.97
C VAL A 266 -4.02 1.43 -6.88
N ASN A 267 -4.66 0.40 -6.35
CA ASN A 267 -5.60 0.50 -5.24
C ASN A 267 -4.99 0.01 -3.93
N SER A 268 -5.55 0.44 -2.81
CA SER A 268 -5.08 0.17 -1.45
C SER A 268 -6.26 -0.11 -0.51
N ALA A 269 -5.95 -0.42 0.75
CA ALA A 269 -6.90 -0.68 1.82
C ALA A 269 -7.97 -1.78 1.53
N PRO A 270 -7.61 -2.95 0.94
CA PRO A 270 -8.54 -4.06 0.83
C PRO A 270 -8.94 -4.62 2.20
N ILE A 271 -10.12 -5.24 2.28
CA ILE A 271 -10.55 -6.00 3.46
C ILE A 271 -10.68 -7.46 3.06
N VAL A 272 -9.93 -8.33 3.74
CA VAL A 272 -9.97 -9.77 3.50
C VAL A 272 -10.27 -10.50 4.80
N ALA A 273 -10.99 -11.61 4.69
CA ALA A 273 -11.41 -12.39 5.84
C ALA A 273 -11.40 -13.88 5.53
N GLY A 274 -11.14 -14.69 6.54
CA GLY A 274 -11.41 -16.12 6.50
C GLY A 274 -12.11 -16.56 7.77
N THR A 275 -12.94 -17.60 7.68
CA THR A 275 -13.49 -18.27 8.87
C THR A 275 -12.40 -18.70 9.83
N ASN A 276 -11.27 -19.19 9.28
CA ASN A 276 -10.10 -19.65 10.02
C ASN A 276 -8.94 -18.63 9.97
N GLY A 277 -9.24 -17.37 9.67
CA GLY A 277 -8.26 -16.30 9.56
C GLY A 277 -7.56 -16.19 8.21
N VAL A 278 -6.41 -15.52 8.22
CA VAL A 278 -5.62 -15.17 7.04
C VAL A 278 -4.22 -15.74 7.20
N SER A 279 -3.72 -16.40 6.16
CA SER A 279 -2.36 -16.96 6.12
C SER A 279 -1.30 -15.88 6.45
N PRO A 280 -0.28 -16.17 7.28
CA PRO A 280 0.70 -15.16 7.73
C PRO A 280 1.43 -14.40 6.60
N ILE A 281 1.80 -15.10 5.53
CA ILE A 281 2.48 -14.49 4.37
C ILE A 281 1.52 -13.51 3.68
N PHE A 282 0.29 -13.92 3.44
CA PHE A 282 -0.72 -13.08 2.80
C PHE A 282 -1.14 -11.91 3.71
N LEU A 283 -1.22 -12.12 5.02
CA LEU A 283 -1.49 -11.04 5.98
C LEU A 283 -0.40 -9.96 5.96
N THR A 284 0.85 -10.33 5.68
CA THR A 284 1.94 -9.37 5.49
C THR A 284 1.70 -8.50 4.25
N THR A 285 1.27 -9.10 3.13
CA THR A 285 0.99 -8.36 1.90
C THR A 285 -0.27 -7.50 2.01
N VAL A 286 -1.27 -7.93 2.79
CA VAL A 286 -2.40 -7.08 3.22
C VAL A 286 -1.89 -5.84 3.95
N GLY A 287 -0.94 -5.99 4.88
CA GLY A 287 -0.32 -4.87 5.59
C GLY A 287 0.47 -3.92 4.68
N VAL A 288 1.15 -4.44 3.65
CA VAL A 288 1.85 -3.62 2.63
C VAL A 288 0.89 -2.70 1.89
N THR A 289 -0.35 -3.12 1.65
CA THR A 289 -1.38 -2.33 0.96
C THR A 289 -2.28 -1.50 1.90
N GLY A 290 -1.96 -1.45 3.20
CA GLY A 290 -2.78 -0.76 4.20
C GLY A 290 -4.14 -1.41 4.46
N GLY A 291 -4.28 -2.69 4.09
CA GLY A 291 -5.53 -3.45 4.22
C GLY A 291 -5.79 -4.01 5.62
N ILE A 292 -6.95 -4.66 5.75
CA ILE A 292 -7.42 -5.28 6.99
C ILE A 292 -7.60 -6.77 6.76
N GLY A 293 -6.91 -7.59 7.55
CA GLY A 293 -7.13 -9.04 7.59
C GLY A 293 -7.96 -9.42 8.80
N VAL A 294 -9.06 -10.14 8.60
CA VAL A 294 -10.04 -10.51 9.63
C VAL A 294 -10.07 -12.03 9.84
N ASP A 295 -10.07 -12.43 11.11
CA ASP A 295 -10.35 -13.80 11.55
C ASP A 295 -11.79 -13.84 12.05
N LEU A 296 -12.69 -14.39 11.23
CA LEU A 296 -14.14 -14.29 11.46
C LEU A 296 -14.59 -15.16 12.64
N LYS A 297 -14.08 -16.39 12.75
CA LYS A 297 -14.55 -17.36 13.75
C LYS A 297 -16.08 -17.50 13.78
N ASN A 298 -16.71 -17.33 12.61
CA ASN A 298 -18.16 -17.38 12.44
C ASN A 298 -18.72 -18.81 12.57
N TRP A 299 -17.85 -19.82 12.59
CA TRP A 299 -18.17 -21.21 12.89
C TRP A 299 -17.50 -21.64 14.20
N VAL A 300 -18.28 -22.24 15.09
CA VAL A 300 -17.76 -22.80 16.35
C VAL A 300 -18.16 -24.25 16.52
N LYS A 301 -17.40 -24.98 17.33
CA LYS A 301 -17.74 -26.36 17.71
C LYS A 301 -18.99 -26.33 18.58
N LYS A 302 -20.02 -27.08 18.18
CA LYS A 302 -21.20 -27.33 18.99
C LYS A 302 -20.80 -28.14 20.21
N VAL A 303 -21.21 -27.72 21.40
CA VAL A 303 -20.86 -28.37 22.66
C VAL A 303 -22.10 -28.96 23.35
N ASP A 304 -21.91 -30.02 24.13
CA ASP A 304 -22.93 -30.61 24.99
C ASP A 304 -23.10 -29.80 26.30
N GLN A 305 -23.98 -30.27 27.19
CA GLN A 305 -24.24 -29.66 28.50
C GLN A 305 -23.01 -29.59 29.42
N ASN A 306 -21.95 -30.36 29.13
CA ASN A 306 -20.70 -30.41 29.88
C ASN A 306 -19.58 -29.64 29.17
N GLY A 307 -19.87 -28.92 28.08
CA GLY A 307 -18.88 -28.17 27.30
C GLY A 307 -18.00 -29.04 26.39
N LYS A 308 -18.33 -30.33 26.19
CA LYS A 308 -17.57 -31.20 25.28
C LYS A 308 -18.09 -31.07 23.85
N PRO A 309 -17.22 -31.03 22.82
CA PRO A 309 -17.66 -30.99 21.43
C PRO A 309 -18.55 -32.18 21.09
N ILE A 310 -19.72 -31.92 20.50
CA ILE A 310 -20.58 -32.96 19.94
C ILE A 310 -19.93 -33.43 18.64
N LEU A 311 -19.78 -34.75 18.47
CA LEU A 311 -19.09 -35.34 17.32
C LEU A 311 -20.09 -35.91 16.30
N ASN A 312 -19.68 -35.90 15.04
CA ASN A 312 -20.29 -36.62 13.93
C ASN A 312 -19.95 -38.13 14.00
N ASN A 313 -20.55 -38.90 13.09
CA ASN A 313 -20.27 -40.33 12.94
C ASN A 313 -18.83 -40.67 12.53
N ASP A 314 -18.05 -39.67 12.08
CA ASP A 314 -16.64 -39.77 11.69
C ASP A 314 -15.67 -39.21 12.76
N ASP A 315 -16.15 -39.05 14.01
CA ASP A 315 -15.43 -38.47 15.14
C ASP A 315 -14.98 -37.00 14.97
N THR A 316 -15.50 -36.29 13.96
CA THR A 316 -15.24 -34.84 13.79
C THR A 316 -16.24 -33.99 14.58
N PRO A 317 -15.85 -32.85 15.16
CA PRO A 317 -16.80 -31.95 15.83
C PRO A 317 -17.85 -31.37 14.88
N ILE A 318 -19.12 -31.42 15.29
CA ILE A 318 -20.21 -30.70 14.64
C ILE A 318 -19.96 -29.20 14.81
N LEU A 319 -20.03 -28.45 13.71
CA LEU A 319 -19.91 -26.99 13.73
C LEU A 319 -21.29 -26.33 13.64
N GLU A 320 -21.45 -25.22 14.36
CA GLU A 320 -22.59 -24.33 14.28
C GLU A 320 -22.14 -22.94 13.79
N GLN A 321 -22.92 -22.35 12.90
CA GLN A 321 -22.68 -20.99 12.41
C GLN A 321 -23.28 -20.00 13.41
N LYS A 322 -22.44 -19.09 13.95
CA LYS A 322 -22.89 -18.04 14.88
C LYS A 322 -23.57 -16.88 14.16
N TYR A 323 -23.04 -16.51 13.00
CA TYR A 323 -23.56 -15.43 12.18
C TYR A 323 -23.19 -15.67 10.71
N SER A 324 -24.05 -15.21 9.80
CA SER A 324 -23.80 -15.37 8.37
C SER A 324 -22.79 -14.34 7.86
N VAL A 325 -22.03 -14.75 6.84
CA VAL A 325 -21.17 -13.88 6.03
C VAL A 325 -21.43 -14.09 4.53
N ASP A 326 -22.60 -14.65 4.19
CA ASP A 326 -23.03 -14.89 2.80
C ASP A 326 -22.88 -13.62 1.96
N THR A 327 -22.60 -13.77 0.67
CA THR A 327 -22.44 -12.62 -0.24
C THR A 327 -23.62 -11.65 -0.12
N GLY A 328 -23.31 -10.38 0.15
CA GLY A 328 -24.29 -9.33 0.39
C GLY A 328 -24.62 -9.07 1.88
N THR A 329 -24.03 -9.83 2.81
CA THR A 329 -24.22 -9.57 4.25
C THR A 329 -23.62 -8.22 4.63
N LEU A 330 -24.39 -7.43 5.37
CA LEU A 330 -24.00 -6.11 5.83
C LEU A 330 -23.44 -6.21 7.25
N LEU A 331 -22.26 -5.63 7.46
CA LEU A 331 -21.54 -5.66 8.74
C LEU A 331 -20.90 -4.30 9.02
N LYS A 332 -20.45 -4.11 10.25
CA LYS A 332 -19.67 -2.93 10.65
C LYS A 332 -18.42 -3.35 11.41
N ILE A 333 -17.31 -2.64 11.20
CA ILE A 333 -16.17 -2.70 12.13
C ILE A 333 -16.16 -1.43 12.95
N ASP A 334 -16.20 -1.57 14.28
CA ASP A 334 -15.84 -0.49 15.21
C ASP A 334 -14.34 -0.58 15.48
N VAL A 335 -13.57 0.36 14.92
CA VAL A 335 -12.11 0.40 15.00
C VAL A 335 -11.64 0.75 16.41
N LYS A 336 -12.40 1.57 17.15
CA LYS A 336 -12.06 1.96 18.52
C LYS A 336 -12.23 0.79 19.48
N LYS A 337 -13.36 0.09 19.41
CA LYS A 337 -13.64 -1.10 20.21
C LYS A 337 -12.93 -2.35 19.69
N LYS A 338 -12.44 -2.30 18.44
CA LYS A 338 -11.81 -3.42 17.72
C LYS A 338 -12.76 -4.61 17.63
N LYS A 339 -14.00 -4.36 17.20
CA LYS A 339 -15.06 -5.37 17.10
C LYS A 339 -15.65 -5.39 15.69
N LEU A 340 -16.02 -6.58 15.23
CA LEU A 340 -16.99 -6.75 14.14
C LEU A 340 -18.39 -6.77 14.76
N LEU A 341 -19.30 -6.00 14.17
CA LEU A 341 -20.68 -5.85 14.63
C LEU A 341 -21.65 -6.23 13.52
N SER A 342 -22.88 -6.55 13.90
CA SER A 342 -24.02 -6.58 12.97
C SER A 342 -24.24 -5.21 12.31
N ASP A 343 -25.02 -5.16 11.23
CA ASP A 343 -25.26 -3.89 10.53
C ASP A 343 -25.96 -2.83 11.39
N SER A 344 -26.86 -3.24 12.30
CA SER A 344 -27.49 -2.30 13.23
C SER A 344 -26.48 -1.74 14.25
N GLY A 345 -25.47 -2.53 14.59
CA GLY A 345 -24.46 -2.22 15.61
C GLY A 345 -24.80 -2.73 17.01
N ASP A 346 -25.93 -3.43 17.16
CA ASP A 346 -26.44 -3.88 18.48
C ASP A 346 -25.78 -5.19 18.95
N GLU A 347 -25.21 -5.97 18.04
CA GLU A 347 -24.61 -7.26 18.33
C GLU A 347 -23.10 -7.25 18.02
N GLU A 348 -22.29 -7.60 19.01
CA GLU A 348 -20.86 -7.84 18.83
C GLU A 348 -20.62 -9.28 18.34
N LEU A 349 -20.07 -9.43 17.13
CA LEU A 349 -19.92 -10.71 16.47
C LEU A 349 -18.55 -11.35 16.75
N VAL A 350 -17.46 -10.59 16.58
CA VAL A 350 -16.10 -11.09 16.83
C VAL A 350 -15.15 -9.99 17.31
N ASP A 351 -14.20 -10.40 18.15
CA ASP A 351 -13.07 -9.57 18.56
C ASP A 351 -12.00 -9.47 17.47
N LEU A 352 -11.65 -8.24 17.10
CA LEU A 352 -10.68 -7.91 16.06
C LEU A 352 -9.40 -7.29 16.62
N ALA A 353 -9.08 -7.48 17.91
CA ALA A 353 -7.90 -6.85 18.52
C ALA A 353 -6.59 -7.20 17.80
N SER A 354 -6.49 -8.41 17.24
CA SER A 354 -5.35 -8.87 16.44
C SER A 354 -5.27 -8.19 15.06
N SER A 355 -6.39 -7.71 14.50
CA SER A 355 -6.46 -6.97 13.24
C SER A 355 -6.14 -5.49 13.42
N PHE A 356 -6.30 -4.96 14.63
CA PHE A 356 -6.08 -3.55 14.98
C PHE A 356 -5.03 -3.39 16.10
N THR A 357 -3.89 -4.08 15.96
CA THR A 357 -2.70 -3.76 16.76
C THR A 357 -2.23 -2.34 16.45
N ALA A 358 -1.47 -1.72 17.36
CA ALA A 358 -0.97 -0.35 17.15
C ALA A 358 -0.25 -0.22 15.79
N GLN A 359 0.65 -1.17 15.48
CA GLN A 359 1.35 -1.22 14.20
C GLN A 359 0.41 -1.36 12.99
N LYS A 360 -0.64 -2.18 13.07
CA LYS A 360 -1.60 -2.31 11.95
C LYS A 360 -2.42 -1.04 11.75
N ILE A 361 -2.77 -0.33 12.82
CA ILE A 361 -3.40 1.00 12.74
C ILE A 361 -2.47 2.00 12.04
N GLU A 362 -1.16 1.97 12.34
CA GLU A 362 -0.18 2.79 11.62
C GLU A 362 -0.14 2.47 10.12
N PHE A 363 -0.15 1.18 9.75
CA PHE A 363 -0.18 0.76 8.35
C PHE A 363 -1.43 1.27 7.63
N MET A 364 -2.60 1.18 8.27
CA MET A 364 -3.85 1.71 7.72
C MET A 364 -3.76 3.23 7.56
N LYS A 365 -3.27 3.95 8.57
CA LYS A 365 -3.11 5.42 8.55
C LYS A 365 -2.16 5.88 7.45
N ALA A 366 -1.03 5.19 7.28
CA ALA A 366 -0.01 5.56 6.30
C ALA A 366 -0.23 4.96 4.89
N GLY A 367 -1.35 4.24 4.69
CA GLY A 367 -1.67 3.59 3.41
C GLY A 367 -0.77 2.40 3.06
N GLY A 368 -0.01 1.86 4.02
CA GLY A 368 0.88 0.72 3.82
C GLY A 368 2.03 0.67 4.81
N SER A 369 2.59 -0.54 4.99
CA SER A 369 3.68 -0.77 5.94
C SER A 369 5.01 -0.14 5.53
N TYR A 370 5.30 -0.01 4.23
CA TYR A 370 6.56 0.57 3.76
C TYR A 370 6.71 2.05 4.16
N SER A 371 5.63 2.83 4.10
CA SER A 371 5.61 4.22 4.55
C SER A 371 6.02 4.36 6.01
N ILE A 372 5.61 3.42 6.86
CA ILE A 372 5.99 3.40 8.29
C ILE A 372 7.47 3.08 8.46
N VAL A 373 8.01 2.11 7.72
CA VAL A 373 9.43 1.72 7.82
C VAL A 373 10.33 2.87 7.39
N PHE A 374 10.03 3.48 6.23
CA PHE A 374 10.77 4.65 5.73
C PHE A 374 10.60 5.85 6.66
N GLY A 375 9.39 6.11 7.14
CA GLY A 375 9.10 7.18 8.08
C GLY A 375 9.89 7.08 9.38
N LYS A 376 9.95 5.90 10.00
CA LYS A 376 10.78 5.64 11.19
C LYS A 376 12.26 5.94 10.94
N LYS A 377 12.79 5.52 9.78
CA LYS A 377 14.18 5.79 9.38
C LYS A 377 14.41 7.30 9.21
N LEU A 378 13.52 7.96 8.49
CA LEU A 378 13.61 9.40 8.19
C LEU A 378 13.52 10.27 9.45
N GLN A 379 12.60 9.96 10.36
CA GLN A 379 12.48 10.65 11.65
C GLN A 379 13.77 10.53 12.47
N SER A 380 14.31 9.30 12.56
CA SER A 380 15.52 9.02 13.33
C SER A 380 16.72 9.79 12.76
N LEU A 381 16.89 9.74 11.45
CA LEU A 381 17.95 10.45 10.72
C LEU A 381 17.85 11.97 10.91
N ALA A 382 16.65 12.54 10.84
CA ALA A 382 16.45 13.97 11.04
C ALA A 382 16.77 14.40 12.48
N CYS A 383 16.36 13.61 13.48
CA CYS A 383 16.72 13.88 14.88
C CYS A 383 18.23 13.83 15.09
N GLU A 384 18.91 12.83 14.53
CA GLU A 384 20.37 12.70 14.60
C GLU A 384 21.08 13.90 13.95
N ALA A 385 20.66 14.30 12.74
CA ALA A 385 21.22 15.44 12.04
C ALA A 385 21.06 16.76 12.82
N LEU A 386 19.95 16.93 13.52
CA LEU A 386 19.63 18.12 14.33
C LEU A 386 20.17 18.05 15.77
N GLY A 387 20.76 16.92 16.20
CA GLY A 387 21.19 16.72 17.59
C GLY A 387 20.03 16.66 18.60
N LEU A 388 18.85 16.22 18.17
CA LEU A 388 17.65 16.11 19.00
C LEU A 388 17.48 14.70 19.55
N GLU A 389 16.90 14.60 20.76
CA GLU A 389 16.44 13.33 21.30
C GLU A 389 15.26 12.79 20.46
N LEU A 390 15.37 11.55 20.00
CA LEU A 390 14.32 10.90 19.22
C LEU A 390 13.08 10.61 20.08
N LYS A 391 12.01 11.38 19.84
CA LYS A 391 10.66 11.09 20.35
C LYS A 391 9.83 10.49 19.23
N SER A 392 9.84 9.16 19.13
CA SER A 392 9.15 8.43 18.06
C SER A 392 7.68 8.83 17.98
N ALA A 393 7.23 9.23 16.80
CA ALA A 393 5.81 9.45 16.53
C ALA A 393 5.02 8.13 16.38
N TYR A 394 5.74 7.02 16.34
CA TYR A 394 5.21 5.68 16.13
C TYR A 394 5.11 4.90 17.43
N ALA A 395 4.16 3.97 17.45
CA ALA A 395 4.00 2.94 18.46
C ALA A 395 5.31 2.18 18.67
N GLN A 396 5.61 1.96 19.96
CA GLN A 396 6.74 1.15 20.37
C GLN A 396 6.57 -0.28 19.86
N ALA A 397 7.69 -0.87 19.44
CA ALA A 397 7.75 -2.28 19.13
C ALA A 397 7.37 -3.09 20.38
N LYS A 398 6.57 -4.14 20.20
CA LYS A 398 6.28 -5.05 21.30
C LYS A 398 7.53 -5.85 21.61
N GLU A 399 8.10 -5.70 22.80
CA GLU A 399 9.24 -6.49 23.25
C GLU A 399 8.80 -7.47 24.34
N ILE A 400 9.02 -8.78 24.11
CA ILE A 400 8.72 -9.84 25.07
C ILE A 400 10.05 -10.42 25.55
N SER A 401 10.26 -10.44 26.86
CA SER A 401 11.42 -11.07 27.49
C SER A 401 11.01 -11.88 28.72
N HIS A 402 11.55 -13.08 28.85
CA HIS A 402 11.31 -13.97 29.98
C HIS A 402 12.63 -14.23 30.73
N PRO A 403 12.79 -13.70 31.95
CA PRO A 403 13.99 -13.93 32.75
C PRO A 403 14.25 -15.42 32.97
N ASN A 404 15.52 -15.84 32.83
CA ASN A 404 15.98 -17.22 33.03
C ASN A 404 15.40 -18.26 32.04
N GLN A 405 14.73 -17.84 30.97
CA GLN A 405 14.31 -18.73 29.90
C GLN A 405 15.40 -18.84 28.83
N GLY A 406 15.68 -20.06 28.38
CA GLY A 406 16.59 -20.29 27.26
C GLY A 406 15.96 -19.90 25.92
N MET A 407 16.78 -19.48 24.96
CA MET A 407 16.32 -19.17 23.60
C MET A 407 16.27 -20.43 22.71
N THR A 408 15.23 -20.51 21.89
CA THR A 408 15.19 -21.39 20.71
C THR A 408 16.24 -20.99 19.67
N ALA A 409 16.53 -21.88 18.71
CA ALA A 409 17.46 -21.57 17.63
C ALA A 409 17.03 -20.35 16.80
N VAL A 410 15.72 -20.21 16.55
CA VAL A 410 15.15 -19.08 15.80
C VAL A 410 15.35 -17.78 16.60
N GLU A 411 15.01 -17.76 17.89
CA GLU A 411 15.21 -16.57 18.73
C GLU A 411 16.68 -16.14 18.78
N LYS A 412 17.64 -17.09 18.85
CA LYS A 412 19.07 -16.77 18.78
C LYS A 412 19.44 -16.04 17.48
N ILE A 413 18.97 -16.52 16.34
CA ILE A 413 19.24 -15.91 15.03
C ILE A 413 18.65 -14.50 14.97
N PHE A 414 17.39 -14.32 15.41
CA PHE A 414 16.74 -13.02 15.40
C PHE A 414 17.42 -12.02 16.34
N ASN A 415 17.75 -12.41 17.57
CA ASN A 415 18.47 -11.56 18.52
C ASN A 415 19.86 -11.18 17.99
N ALA A 416 20.60 -12.11 17.38
CA ALA A 416 21.93 -11.84 16.81
C ALA A 416 21.91 -10.84 15.65
N ASN A 417 20.77 -10.70 14.95
CA ASN A 417 20.63 -9.78 13.83
C ASN A 417 19.76 -8.55 14.17
N ALA A 418 19.28 -8.43 15.40
CA ALA A 418 18.36 -7.37 15.82
C ALA A 418 19.00 -5.97 15.69
N GLN A 419 18.19 -4.98 15.32
CA GLN A 419 18.60 -3.59 15.10
C GLN A 419 17.71 -2.65 15.94
N GLY A 420 18.35 -1.77 16.72
CA GLY A 420 17.66 -0.78 17.54
C GLY A 420 16.94 -1.36 18.76
N VAL A 421 17.38 -2.52 19.26
CA VAL A 421 16.95 -3.11 20.54
C VAL A 421 17.98 -2.73 21.60
N THR A 422 17.56 -2.45 22.83
CA THR A 422 18.50 -2.19 23.92
C THR A 422 19.30 -3.47 24.23
N ASN A 423 20.63 -3.36 24.31
CA ASN A 423 21.57 -4.49 24.42
C ASN A 423 21.38 -5.35 25.68
N ASP A 424 20.49 -4.97 26.59
CA ASP A 424 20.25 -5.59 27.89
C ASP A 424 19.08 -6.60 27.90
N LYS A 425 18.32 -6.73 26.81
CA LYS A 425 17.13 -7.60 26.76
C LYS A 425 17.23 -8.70 25.71
N THR A 426 16.98 -9.93 26.16
CA THR A 426 16.75 -11.08 25.26
C THR A 426 15.31 -11.09 24.78
N LEU A 427 15.09 -10.96 23.48
CA LEU A 427 13.77 -11.01 22.87
C LEU A 427 13.29 -12.44 22.65
N HIS A 428 12.04 -12.70 22.99
CA HIS A 428 11.36 -13.98 22.83
C HIS A 428 10.24 -13.91 21.79
N ALA A 429 9.73 -15.07 21.39
CA ALA A 429 8.64 -15.22 20.44
C ALA A 429 7.45 -14.29 20.76
N GLY A 430 6.94 -13.62 19.71
CA GLY A 430 5.88 -12.61 19.82
C GLY A 430 6.38 -11.18 20.01
N SER A 431 7.71 -10.96 20.00
CA SER A 431 8.31 -9.63 19.90
C SER A 431 8.32 -9.11 18.46
N ASP A 432 8.21 -7.79 18.29
CA ASP A 432 8.44 -7.08 17.05
C ASP A 432 9.92 -6.67 16.99
N VAL A 433 10.63 -7.04 15.91
CA VAL A 433 12.05 -6.74 15.77
C VAL A 433 12.40 -6.38 14.33
N ARG A 434 13.26 -5.37 14.15
CA ARG A 434 13.94 -5.12 12.87
C ARG A 434 15.22 -5.92 12.87
N VAL A 435 15.48 -6.68 11.82
CA VAL A 435 16.70 -7.48 11.68
C VAL A 435 17.51 -7.04 10.48
N LYS A 436 18.83 -7.15 10.60
CA LYS A 436 19.73 -7.06 9.45
C LYS A 436 19.48 -8.26 8.55
N VAL A 437 19.12 -7.99 7.29
CA VAL A 437 18.95 -9.02 6.27
C VAL A 437 20.31 -9.28 5.62
N ASN A 438 20.78 -10.53 5.70
CA ASN A 438 22.10 -10.91 5.17
C ASN A 438 22.03 -11.38 3.71
N ILE A 439 20.93 -12.01 3.29
CA ILE A 439 20.75 -12.56 1.94
C ILE A 439 19.31 -12.27 1.51
N VAL A 440 19.14 -11.74 0.29
CA VAL A 440 17.85 -11.54 -0.36
C VAL A 440 17.82 -12.38 -1.64
N GLY A 441 16.85 -13.29 -1.74
CA GLY A 441 16.60 -14.05 -2.97
C GLY A 441 15.47 -13.43 -3.78
N SER A 442 15.61 -13.41 -5.10
CA SER A 442 14.56 -13.03 -6.04
C SER A 442 14.46 -14.07 -7.15
N GLN A 443 13.27 -14.25 -7.71
CA GLN A 443 12.98 -15.21 -8.78
C GLN A 443 12.12 -14.57 -9.87
N ASP A 444 12.19 -15.13 -11.07
CA ASP A 444 11.74 -14.56 -12.34
C ASP A 444 10.24 -14.26 -12.42
N THR A 445 9.39 -14.97 -11.67
CA THR A 445 7.94 -14.75 -11.68
C THR A 445 7.44 -13.76 -10.61
N THR A 446 8.26 -13.40 -9.62
CA THR A 446 7.94 -12.35 -8.62
C THR A 446 8.82 -11.10 -8.71
N GLY A 447 9.89 -11.13 -9.52
CA GLY A 447 10.74 -9.97 -9.75
C GLY A 447 10.18 -8.95 -10.74
N LEU A 448 9.03 -9.25 -11.36
CA LEU A 448 8.34 -8.44 -12.36
C LEU A 448 7.53 -7.29 -11.75
#